data_AF-A0A9P7EB84-F1
#
_entry.id   AF-A0A9P7EB84-F1
#
_cell.length_a   1.000
_cell.length_b   1.000
_cell.length_c   1.000
_cell.angle_alpha   90.00
_cell.angle_beta   90.00
_cell.angle_gamma   90.00
#
_symmetry.space_group_name_H-M   'P 1'
#
loop_
_entity.id
_entity.type
_entity.pdbx_description
1 polymer ?
#
loop_
_entity_poly.entity_id
_entity_poly.type
_entity_poly.pdbx_seq_one_letter_code
_entity_poly.pdbx_strand_id
1 'polypeptide(L)'
;LTYRDIIIFVAQAQCLFLDIMAFMDFVEIVQPRLTSGWSSWGPLDGNSRWMGCFTTDSKTCDIFLNAGMPVWLVHAEAYISPQMNIIKLVVLTFPDDLTRNIYCEGNIAWPFPLL
;
A
#
# COMPACT_ATOMS: atom_id res chain seq x y z
N LEU A 1 -27.45 -16.06 5.66
CA LEU A 1 -26.48 -15.11 5.09
C LEU A 1 -27.26 -13.96 4.47
N THR A 2 -26.94 -12.74 4.88
CA THR A 2 -27.40 -11.52 4.21
C THR A 2 -26.48 -11.21 3.02
N TYR A 3 -26.94 -10.38 2.08
CA TYR A 3 -26.12 -9.90 0.97
C TYR A 3 -24.81 -9.23 1.45
N ARG A 4 -24.88 -8.53 2.60
CA ARG A 4 -23.74 -7.92 3.28
C ARG A 4 -22.69 -8.96 3.69
N ASP A 5 -23.13 -10.05 4.30
CA ASP A 5 -22.21 -11.11 4.75
C ASP A 5 -21.44 -11.66 3.56
N ILE A 6 -22.12 -11.89 2.43
CA ILE A 6 -21.49 -12.38 1.20
C ILE A 6 -20.43 -11.41 0.68
N ILE A 7 -20.70 -10.10 0.64
CA ILE A 7 -19.72 -9.09 0.22
C ILE A 7 -18.48 -9.11 1.11
N ILE A 8 -18.68 -9.15 2.44
CA ILE A 8 -17.57 -9.19 3.40
C ILE A 8 -16.74 -10.46 3.20
N PHE A 9 -17.37 -11.62 3.07
CA PHE A 9 -16.67 -12.88 2.81
C PHE A 9 -15.86 -12.84 1.51
N VAL A 10 -16.43 -12.30 0.42
CA VAL A 10 -15.72 -12.16 -0.85
C VAL A 10 -14.54 -11.20 -0.73
N ALA A 11 -14.72 -10.04 -0.10
CA ALA A 11 -13.65 -9.07 0.11
C ALA A 11 -12.52 -9.66 0.95
N GLN A 12 -12.83 -10.36 2.04
CA GLN A 12 -11.84 -11.04 2.88
C GLN A 12 -11.09 -12.13 2.11
N ALA A 13 -11.80 -12.93 1.31
CA ALA A 13 -11.16 -13.95 0.48
C ALA A 13 -10.24 -13.33 -0.58
N GLN A 14 -10.64 -12.22 -1.20
CA GLN A 14 -9.82 -11.46 -2.15
C GLN A 14 -8.58 -10.88 -1.48
N CYS A 15 -8.72 -10.24 -0.32
CA CYS A 15 -7.60 -9.73 0.46
C CYS A 15 -6.62 -10.84 0.82
N LEU A 16 -7.11 -11.97 1.36
CA LEU A 16 -6.25 -13.10 1.71
C LEU A 16 -5.51 -13.66 0.50
N PHE A 17 -6.16 -13.74 -0.66
CA PHE A 17 -5.51 -14.18 -1.89
C PHE A 17 -4.40 -13.21 -2.32
N LEU A 18 -4.66 -11.91 -2.26
CA LEU A 18 -3.65 -10.88 -2.55
C LEU A 18 -2.48 -10.94 -1.57
N ASP A 19 -2.72 -11.15 -0.28
CA ASP A 19 -1.67 -11.29 0.73
C ASP A 19 -0.79 -12.51 0.47
N ILE A 20 -1.39 -13.65 0.11
CA ILE A 20 -0.64 -14.86 -0.25
C ILE A 20 0.22 -14.61 -1.49
N MET A 21 -0.34 -14.02 -2.54
CA MET A 21 0.40 -13.71 -3.77
C MET A 21 1.54 -12.72 -3.51
N ALA A 22 1.31 -11.68 -2.72
CA ALA A 22 2.32 -10.72 -2.32
C ALA A 22 3.44 -11.39 -1.49
N PHE A 23 3.09 -12.32 -0.59
CA PHE A 23 4.08 -13.09 0.17
C PHE A 23 4.92 -14.00 -0.71
N MET A 24 4.31 -14.69 -1.69
CA MET A 24 5.04 -15.52 -2.65
C MET A 24 6.02 -14.67 -3.47
N ASP A 25 5.56 -13.55 -4.03
CA ASP A 25 6.42 -12.60 -4.76
C ASP A 25 7.56 -12.07 -3.88
N PHE A 26 7.27 -11.81 -2.59
CA PHE A 26 8.29 -11.38 -1.65
C PHE A 26 9.38 -12.44 -1.46
N VAL A 27 9.01 -13.69 -1.18
CA VAL A 27 9.98 -14.77 -0.93
C VAL A 27 10.76 -15.13 -2.20
N GLU A 28 10.11 -15.17 -3.36
CA GLU A 28 10.73 -15.62 -4.61
C GLU A 28 11.56 -14.52 -5.29
N ILE A 29 11.18 -13.25 -5.15
CA ILE A 29 11.76 -12.16 -5.94
C ILE A 29 12.41 -11.11 -5.03
N VAL A 30 11.70 -10.61 -4.03
CA VAL A 30 12.19 -9.48 -3.21
C VAL A 30 13.29 -9.91 -2.26
N GLN A 31 13.07 -10.97 -1.48
CA GLN A 31 14.01 -11.45 -0.46
C GLN A 31 15.38 -11.82 -1.04
N PRO A 32 15.50 -12.48 -2.21
CA PRO A 32 16.80 -12.70 -2.85
C PRO A 32 17.51 -11.40 -3.24
N ARG A 33 16.77 -10.37 -3.68
CA ARG A 33 17.36 -9.05 -4.00
C ARG A 33 17.87 -8.34 -2.75
N LEU A 34 17.15 -8.48 -1.64
CA LEU A 34 17.55 -7.94 -0.34
C LEU A 34 18.82 -8.62 0.21
N THR A 35 18.92 -9.94 0.06
CA THR A 35 20.02 -10.73 0.65
C THR A 35 21.26 -10.82 -0.21
N SER A 36 21.13 -10.73 -1.54
CA SER A 36 22.26 -10.76 -2.47
C SER A 36 23.13 -9.51 -2.44
N GLY A 37 22.78 -8.50 -1.63
CA GLY A 37 23.55 -7.26 -1.51
C GLY A 37 23.60 -6.51 -2.83
N TRP A 38 22.48 -6.52 -3.58
CA TRP A 38 22.41 -5.99 -4.94
C TRP A 38 23.00 -4.57 -4.99
N SER A 39 24.17 -4.46 -5.62
CA SER A 39 25.00 -3.27 -5.71
C SER A 39 24.97 -2.76 -7.15
N SER A 40 23.77 -2.43 -7.63
CA SER A 40 23.60 -1.69 -8.88
C SER A 40 23.75 -0.20 -8.61
N TRP A 41 24.22 0.52 -9.63
CA TRP A 41 24.43 1.98 -9.66
C TRP A 41 23.12 2.81 -9.59
N GLY A 42 22.02 2.22 -9.13
CA GLY A 42 20.69 2.83 -9.02
C GLY A 42 19.61 1.79 -8.67
N PRO A 43 18.41 2.26 -8.26
CA PRO A 43 17.29 1.40 -7.91
C PRO A 43 16.82 0.59 -9.12
N LEU A 44 16.36 -0.63 -8.87
CA LEU A 44 15.75 -1.48 -9.89
C LEU A 44 14.44 -0.84 -10.39
N ASP A 45 14.13 -1.05 -11.67
CA ASP A 45 12.83 -0.62 -12.20
C ASP A 45 11.70 -1.24 -11.38
N GLY A 46 10.82 -0.38 -10.86
CA GLY A 46 9.69 -0.79 -10.05
C GLY A 46 8.74 -1.67 -10.85
N ASN A 47 8.37 -2.84 -10.32
CA ASN A 47 7.35 -3.66 -10.96
C ASN A 47 5.98 -2.97 -10.82
N SER A 48 5.47 -2.42 -11.93
CA SER A 48 4.20 -1.68 -11.94
C SER A 48 2.97 -2.56 -11.64
N ARG A 49 3.13 -3.88 -11.58
CA ARG A 49 2.05 -4.82 -11.20
C ARG A 49 1.97 -5.07 -9.70
N TRP A 50 3.00 -4.68 -8.95
CA TRP A 50 3.02 -4.88 -7.51
C TRP A 50 2.26 -3.78 -6.78
N MET A 51 1.51 -4.20 -5.77
CA MET A 51 1.03 -3.27 -4.76
C MET A 51 2.24 -2.85 -3.93
N GLY A 52 2.62 -1.57 -4.02
CA GLY A 52 3.72 -1.06 -3.21
C GLY A 52 3.36 -0.95 -1.74
N CYS A 53 4.30 -0.43 -0.94
CA CYS A 53 4.08 -0.24 0.50
C CYS A 53 4.28 1.22 0.92
N PHE A 54 3.58 1.61 2.00
CA PHE A 54 3.81 2.87 2.67
C PHE A 54 4.64 2.60 3.93
N THR A 55 5.67 3.39 4.16
CA THR A 55 6.50 3.29 5.37
C THR A 55 6.85 4.67 5.89
N THR A 56 7.03 4.82 7.19
CA THR A 56 7.59 6.04 7.79
C THR A 56 9.10 5.92 8.03
N ASP A 57 9.67 4.72 7.86
CA ASP A 57 11.10 4.48 8.04
C ASP A 57 11.84 4.62 6.70
N SER A 58 12.74 5.61 6.62
CA SER A 58 13.51 5.89 5.41
C SER A 58 14.44 4.73 5.04
N LYS A 59 14.99 4.02 6.03
CA LYS A 59 15.88 2.87 5.76
C LYS A 59 15.13 1.75 5.05
N THR A 60 13.96 1.39 5.57
CA THR A 60 13.07 0.42 4.93
C THR A 60 12.67 0.88 3.52
N CYS A 61 12.37 2.17 3.34
CA CYS A 61 12.06 2.74 2.03
C CYS A 61 13.21 2.54 1.04
N ASP A 62 14.43 2.91 1.41
CA ASP A 62 15.60 2.76 0.54
C ASP A 62 15.86 1.29 0.19
N ILE A 63 15.75 0.41 1.19
CA ILE A 63 15.95 -1.04 1.02
C ILE A 63 14.96 -1.61 -0.01
N PHE A 64 13.67 -1.27 0.11
CA PHE A 64 12.64 -1.75 -0.81
C PHE A 64 12.74 -1.10 -2.19
N LEU A 65 13.03 0.19 -2.27
CA LEU A 65 13.25 0.88 -3.53
C LEU A 65 14.41 0.23 -4.31
N ASN A 66 15.51 -0.09 -3.63
CA ASN A 66 16.65 -0.79 -4.24
C ASN A 66 16.30 -2.22 -4.67
N ALA A 67 15.33 -2.87 -4.03
CA ALA A 67 14.81 -4.17 -4.44
C ALA A 67 13.82 -4.08 -5.64
N GLY A 68 13.49 -2.88 -6.13
CA GLY A 68 12.52 -2.66 -7.20
C GLY A 68 11.07 -2.79 -6.74
N MET A 69 10.83 -2.68 -5.43
CA MET A 69 9.48 -2.60 -4.88
C MET A 69 9.00 -1.15 -4.97
N PRO A 70 7.77 -0.90 -5.46
CA PRO A 70 7.15 0.41 -5.29
C PRO A 70 6.99 0.69 -3.79
N VAL A 71 7.48 1.84 -3.32
CA VAL A 71 7.43 2.22 -1.91
C VAL A 71 7.26 3.73 -1.77
N TRP A 72 6.49 4.14 -0.77
CA TRP A 72 6.22 5.54 -0.47
C TRP A 72 6.62 5.83 0.98
N LEU A 73 7.59 6.73 1.13
CA LEU A 73 7.95 7.28 2.44
C LEU A 73 6.88 8.29 2.87
N VAL A 74 6.26 8.03 4.01
CA VAL A 74 5.26 8.90 4.63
C VAL A 74 5.94 9.67 5.77
N HIS A 75 5.97 10.99 5.68
CA HIS A 75 6.48 11.87 6.72
C HIS A 75 5.54 13.06 6.88
N ALA A 76 5.51 13.64 8.09
CA ALA A 76 4.84 14.93 8.26
C ALA A 76 5.59 16.00 7.46
N GLU A 77 4.86 16.99 6.96
CA GLU A 77 5.40 18.10 6.15
C GLU A 77 6.56 18.82 6.86
N ALA A 78 6.47 18.97 8.19
CA ALA A 78 7.50 19.60 9.01
C ALA A 78 8.87 18.88 8.98
N TYR A 79 8.92 17.62 8.54
CA TYR A 79 10.14 16.82 8.42
C TYR A 79 10.69 16.76 6.98
N ILE A 80 10.02 17.40 6.02
CA ILE A 80 10.57 17.55 4.66
C ILE A 80 11.76 18.50 4.74
N SER A 81 12.92 18.00 4.34
CA SER A 81 14.12 18.84 4.23
C SER A 81 13.84 20.00 3.24
N PRO A 82 14.18 21.25 3.60
CA PRO A 82 14.06 22.39 2.67
C PRO A 82 14.86 22.23 1.38
N GLN A 83 15.84 21.31 1.35
CA GLN A 83 16.67 21.00 0.20
C GLN A 83 16.09 19.87 -0.67
N MET A 84 14.98 19.24 -0.27
CA MET A 84 14.37 18.16 -1.03
C MET A 84 13.70 18.69 -2.30
N ASN A 85 14.04 18.12 -3.45
CA ASN A 85 13.43 18.50 -4.72
C ASN A 85 11.99 17.94 -4.80
N ILE A 86 11.01 18.83 -4.73
CA ILE A 86 9.59 18.47 -4.92
C ILE A 86 9.27 18.54 -6.40
N ILE A 87 9.13 17.38 -7.06
CA ILE A 87 8.81 17.30 -8.48
C ILE A 87 7.35 17.69 -8.75
N LYS A 88 6.44 17.22 -7.89
CA LYS A 88 5.00 17.44 -8.03
C LYS A 88 4.34 17.43 -6.66
N LEU A 89 3.65 18.51 -6.32
CA LEU A 89 2.74 18.53 -5.19
C LEU A 89 1.42 17.89 -5.61
N VAL A 90 0.96 16.90 -4.86
CA VAL A 90 -0.34 16.27 -5.07
C VAL A 90 -1.31 16.85 -4.04
N VAL A 91 -2.29 17.60 -4.50
CA VAL A 91 -3.41 18.00 -3.64
C VAL A 91 -4.22 16.74 -3.35
N LEU A 92 -4.27 16.34 -2.08
CA LEU A 92 -5.13 15.26 -1.65
C LEU A 92 -6.58 15.70 -1.89
N THR A 93 -7.18 15.15 -2.93
CA THR A 93 -8.62 15.19 -3.10
C THR A 93 -9.15 14.04 -2.27
N PHE A 94 -9.79 14.35 -1.14
CA PHE A 94 -10.62 13.36 -0.48
C PHE A 94 -11.75 13.10 -1.46
N PRO A 95 -11.90 11.88 -1.99
CA PRO A 95 -13.02 11.61 -2.87
C PRO A 95 -14.28 11.78 -2.03
N ASP A 96 -15.13 12.74 -2.38
CA ASP A 96 -16.45 12.89 -1.78
C ASP A 96 -17.32 11.64 -2.04
N ASP A 97 -16.91 10.84 -3.03
CA ASP A 97 -17.51 9.58 -3.46
C ASP A 97 -16.74 8.34 -2.96
N LEU A 98 -15.78 8.51 -2.02
CA LEU A 98 -15.50 7.41 -1.10
C LEU A 98 -16.74 7.33 -0.23
N THR A 99 -17.74 6.60 -0.70
CA THR A 99 -18.77 6.08 0.19
C THR A 99 -18.00 5.39 1.31
N ARG A 100 -17.92 6.06 2.48
CA ARG A 100 -17.95 5.33 3.74
C ARG A 100 -19.20 4.51 3.58
N ASN A 101 -19.06 3.27 3.10
CA ASN A 101 -20.20 2.41 2.90
C ASN A 101 -20.86 2.44 4.28
N ILE A 102 -22.04 3.04 4.33
CA ILE A 102 -22.88 3.13 5.49
C ILE A 102 -24.05 2.26 5.12
N TYR A 103 -24.24 1.18 5.86
CA TYR A 103 -25.39 0.31 5.63
C TYR A 103 -26.50 0.74 6.59
N CYS A 104 -27.73 0.76 6.11
CA CYS A 104 -28.88 1.04 6.96
C CYS A 104 -29.40 -0.27 7.58
N GLU A 105 -29.50 -0.30 8.90
CA GLU A 105 -30.20 -1.35 9.65
C GLU A 105 -31.47 -0.73 10.23
N GLY A 106 -32.59 -0.90 9.52
CA GLY A 106 -33.80 -0.10 9.74
C GLY A 106 -33.57 1.36 9.32
N ASN A 107 -33.82 2.31 10.24
CA ASN A 107 -33.64 3.75 10.02
C ASN A 107 -32.27 4.28 10.47
N ILE A 108 -31.33 3.41 10.88
CA ILE A 108 -30.03 3.80 11.41
C ILE A 108 -28.93 3.43 10.42
N ALA A 109 -28.11 4.42 10.04
CA ALA A 109 -26.94 4.22 9.19
C ALA A 109 -25.71 3.88 10.03
N TRP A 110 -25.06 2.74 9.73
CA TRP A 110 -23.86 2.25 10.40
C TRP A 110 -22.68 2.22 9.43
N PRO A 111 -21.49 2.71 9.82
CA PRO A 111 -20.29 2.50 9.02
C PRO A 111 -20.01 1.00 8.91
N PHE A 112 -19.54 0.53 7.75
CA PHE A 112 -18.97 -0.81 7.68
C PHE A 112 -17.80 -0.90 8.69
N PRO A 113 -17.70 -2.00 9.47
CA PRO A 113 -16.58 -2.19 10.37
C PRO A 113 -15.27 -2.12 9.57
N LEU A 114 -14.32 -1.37 10.10
CA LEU A 114 -12.95 -1.37 9.59
C LEU A 114 -12.40 -2.79 9.77
N LEU A 115 -11.86 -3.36 8.70
CA LEU A 115 -11.17 -4.66 8.72
C LEU A 115 -9.94 -4.59 9.65
#